data_AF-A0AAN9A0R6-F1
#
_entry.id   AF-A0AAN9A0R6-F1
#
_cell.length_a   1.000
_cell.length_b   1.000
_cell.length_c   1.000
_cell.angle_alpha   90.00
_cell.angle_beta   90.00
_cell.angle_gamma   90.00
#
_symmetry.space_group_name_H-M   'P 1'
#
loop_
_entity.id
_entity.type
_entity.pdbx_description
1 polymer ?
#
loop_
_entity_poly.entity_id
_entity_poly.type
_entity_poly.pdbx_seq_one_letter_code
_entity_poly.pdbx_strand_id
1 'polypeptide(L)'
;LGSKYDMVEVPPHRARNHLLLPKLAVYASPENIEKYKDMKPETDEEEQPSSPFARRTAYWLSLRVLNISMNVKKPWKLEPWHVRVAFRKAGIIVPEETITMPSKPIEGPDLSLQHKEFLIKVKINNKEEALVRCRINHTSAIPKERVLSKPYHWLYTAEPLFPEEGPLLEKIAKSNRLTRFPEDEEDDGV
;
A
#
# COMPACT_ATOMS: atom_id res chain seq x y z
N LEU A 1 -12.29 -1.55 17.26
CA LEU A 1 -12.95 -2.62 18.05
C LEU A 1 -14.34 -2.85 17.50
N GLY A 2 -15.13 -1.79 17.31
CA GLY A 2 -16.31 -1.78 16.45
C GLY A 2 -16.49 -0.41 15.81
N SER A 3 -17.58 -0.26 15.05
CA SER A 3 -18.02 1.02 14.50
C SER A 3 -18.75 1.84 15.57
N LYS A 4 -19.01 3.12 15.28
CA LYS A 4 -19.74 4.00 16.21
C LYS A 4 -21.15 3.42 16.45
N TYR A 5 -21.58 3.41 17.71
CA TYR A 5 -22.87 2.86 18.15
C TYR A 5 -23.04 1.33 18.05
N ASP A 6 -21.99 0.59 17.69
CA ASP A 6 -22.05 -0.87 17.80
C ASP A 6 -21.84 -1.36 19.23
N MET A 7 -22.57 -2.42 19.55
CA MET A 7 -22.43 -3.15 20.79
C MET A 7 -21.29 -4.16 20.66
N VAL A 8 -20.30 -4.07 21.55
CA VAL A 8 -19.10 -4.93 21.52
C VAL A 8 -18.82 -5.46 22.91
N GLU A 9 -18.59 -6.77 23.00
CA GLU A 9 -18.14 -7.41 24.23
C GLU A 9 -16.62 -7.22 24.42
N VAL A 10 -16.22 -6.78 25.61
CA VAL A 10 -14.82 -6.47 25.93
C VAL A 10 -14.49 -6.87 27.37
N PRO A 11 -13.24 -7.28 27.67
CA PRO A 11 -12.81 -7.55 29.03
C PRO A 11 -13.01 -6.33 29.96
N PRO A 12 -13.49 -6.52 31.21
CA PRO A 12 -13.84 -5.42 32.12
C PRO A 12 -12.71 -4.42 32.36
N HIS A 13 -11.47 -4.90 32.47
CA HIS A 13 -10.29 -4.05 32.66
C HIS A 13 -10.08 -3.08 31.47
N ARG A 14 -10.24 -3.57 30.24
CA ARG A 14 -10.12 -2.75 29.03
C ARG A 14 -11.28 -1.77 28.91
N ALA A 15 -12.50 -2.22 29.22
CA ALA A 15 -13.69 -1.37 29.19
C ALA A 15 -13.55 -0.18 30.14
N ARG A 16 -13.20 -0.41 31.41
CA ARG A 16 -13.06 0.66 32.42
C ARG A 16 -11.96 1.66 32.07
N ASN A 17 -10.76 1.17 31.77
CA ASN A 17 -9.58 2.04 31.64
C ASN A 17 -9.46 2.71 30.27
N HIS A 18 -9.82 2.01 29.19
CA HIS A 18 -9.55 2.49 27.82
C HIS A 18 -10.80 2.99 27.09
N LEU A 19 -12.01 2.64 27.53
CA LEU A 19 -13.24 3.00 26.82
C LEU A 19 -14.14 3.94 27.64
N LEU A 20 -14.46 3.55 28.88
CA LEU A 20 -15.37 4.31 29.73
C LEU A 20 -14.71 5.54 30.33
N LEU A 21 -13.50 5.40 30.91
CA LEU A 21 -12.77 6.51 31.52
C LEU A 21 -12.49 7.65 30.52
N PRO A 22 -12.04 7.36 29.28
CA PRO A 22 -11.84 8.41 28.26
C PRO A 22 -13.15 8.82 27.56
N LYS A 23 -14.30 8.27 27.96
CA LYS A 23 -15.64 8.53 27.40
C LYS A 23 -15.79 8.16 25.91
N LEU A 24 -15.08 7.13 25.46
CA LEU A 24 -15.18 6.59 24.10
C LEU A 24 -16.35 5.59 23.94
N ALA A 25 -16.80 4.98 25.03
CA ALA A 25 -17.94 4.08 25.05
C ALA A 25 -18.82 4.32 26.28
N VAL A 26 -20.01 3.72 26.27
CA VAL A 26 -20.99 3.77 27.36
C VAL A 26 -21.43 2.34 27.69
N TYR A 27 -21.83 2.08 28.93
CA TYR A 27 -22.42 0.81 29.31
C TYR A 27 -23.70 0.51 28.51
N ALA A 28 -23.89 -0.76 28.17
CA ALA A 28 -25.08 -1.27 27.52
C ALA A 28 -26.25 -1.43 28.52
N SER A 29 -26.70 -0.33 29.13
CA SER A 29 -27.95 -0.29 29.89
C SER A 29 -29.14 -0.18 28.92
N PRO A 30 -30.34 -0.66 29.28
CA PRO A 30 -31.52 -0.59 28.41
C PRO A 30 -31.83 0.84 27.95
N GLU A 31 -31.71 1.82 28.87
CA GLU A 31 -31.88 3.24 28.59
C GLU A 31 -30.89 3.77 27.53
N ASN A 32 -29.60 3.42 27.65
CA ASN A 32 -28.59 3.86 26.69
C ASN A 32 -28.80 3.20 25.32
N ILE A 33 -29.20 1.93 25.32
CA ILE A 33 -29.48 1.20 24.08
C ILE A 33 -30.61 1.90 23.31
N GLU A 34 -31.69 2.29 23.96
CA GLU A 34 -32.79 3.04 23.34
C GLU A 34 -32.33 4.41 22.84
N LYS A 35 -31.60 5.16 23.66
CA LYS A 35 -31.07 6.48 23.29
C LYS A 35 -30.18 6.45 22.04
N TYR A 36 -29.38 5.40 21.87
CA TYR A 36 -28.46 5.28 20.74
C TYR A 36 -29.05 4.56 19.52
N LYS A 37 -30.23 3.93 19.62
CA LYS A 37 -30.95 3.37 18.45
C LYS A 37 -31.32 4.48 17.47
N ASP A 38 -31.87 5.57 17.97
CA ASP A 38 -32.33 6.70 17.14
C ASP A 38 -31.16 7.52 16.57
N MET A 39 -29.99 7.42 17.20
CA MET A 39 -28.75 8.11 16.78
C MET A 39 -27.88 7.30 15.83
N LYS A 40 -28.21 6.03 15.53
CA LYS A 40 -27.54 5.29 14.46
C LYS A 40 -27.95 5.93 13.13
N PRO A 41 -27.05 6.66 12.43
CA PRO A 41 -27.37 7.09 11.08
C PRO A 41 -27.60 5.83 10.23
N GLU A 42 -28.68 5.81 9.44
CA GLU A 42 -28.86 4.83 8.35
C GLU A 42 -27.77 4.99 7.27
N THR A 43 -27.11 6.16 7.27
CA THR A 43 -26.06 6.52 6.34
C THR A 43 -24.73 5.88 6.74
N ASP A 44 -24.16 5.18 5.75
CA ASP A 44 -22.75 4.87 5.56
C ASP A 44 -22.22 3.53 6.09
N GLU A 45 -22.89 2.43 5.70
CA GLU A 45 -22.17 1.18 5.45
C GLU A 45 -20.95 1.41 4.54
N GLU A 46 -20.98 2.42 3.67
CA GLU A 46 -19.88 2.80 2.77
C GLU A 46 -18.64 3.36 3.48
N GLU A 47 -18.79 4.23 4.49
CA GLU A 47 -17.64 4.84 5.18
C GLU A 47 -16.95 3.89 6.15
N GLN A 48 -17.69 2.88 6.66
CA GLN A 48 -17.13 1.92 7.59
C GLN A 48 -16.06 1.06 6.90
N PRO A 49 -14.84 0.97 7.46
CA PRO A 49 -13.83 0.10 6.89
C PRO A 49 -14.28 -1.37 7.00
N SER A 50 -13.94 -2.18 6.00
CA SER A 50 -14.25 -3.61 5.92
C SER A 50 -13.75 -4.39 7.14
N SER A 51 -12.65 -3.94 7.73
CA SER A 51 -12.15 -4.44 9.00
C SER A 51 -11.53 -3.31 9.82
N PRO A 52 -11.42 -3.46 11.15
CA PRO A 52 -10.77 -2.49 12.02
C PRO A 52 -9.32 -2.15 11.60
N PHE A 53 -8.67 -3.08 10.92
CA PHE A 53 -7.30 -2.94 10.46
C PHE A 53 -7.20 -2.51 8.99
N ALA A 54 -8.27 -2.54 8.21
CA ALA A 54 -8.20 -2.35 6.75
C ALA A 54 -7.57 -1.02 6.36
N ARG A 55 -8.04 0.11 6.94
CA ARG A 55 -7.44 1.45 6.72
C ARG A 55 -5.97 1.50 7.11
N ARG A 56 -5.62 0.87 8.24
CA ARG A 56 -4.23 0.80 8.71
C ARG A 56 -3.39 0.00 7.73
N THR A 57 -3.85 -1.17 7.31
CA THR A 57 -3.17 -2.02 6.31
C THR A 57 -3.00 -1.29 4.99
N ALA A 58 -4.01 -0.57 4.50
CA ALA A 58 -3.91 0.24 3.29
C ALA A 58 -2.80 1.30 3.39
N TYR A 59 -2.75 2.01 4.53
CA TYR A 59 -1.69 2.97 4.81
C TYR A 59 -0.30 2.31 4.91
N TRP A 60 -0.19 1.16 5.56
CA TRP A 60 1.07 0.41 5.63
C TRP A 60 1.53 -0.08 4.26
N LEU A 61 0.61 -0.47 3.38
CA LEU A 61 0.92 -0.86 2.00
C LEU A 61 1.37 0.34 1.17
N SER A 62 0.77 1.53 1.34
CA SER A 62 1.20 2.73 0.63
C SER A 62 2.57 3.26 1.04
N LEU A 63 3.06 2.89 2.22
CA LEU A 63 4.42 3.18 2.67
C LEU A 63 5.47 2.26 2.02
N ARG A 64 5.06 1.11 1.47
CA ARG A 64 6.00 0.14 0.92
C ARG A 64 6.34 0.47 -0.53
N VAL A 65 7.61 0.27 -0.85
CA VAL A 65 8.12 0.26 -2.23
C VAL A 65 8.56 -1.16 -2.54
N LEU A 66 7.93 -1.78 -3.53
CA LEU A 66 8.25 -3.14 -3.94
C LEU A 66 9.33 -3.13 -5.02
N ASN A 67 10.28 -4.05 -4.89
CA ASN A 67 11.28 -4.31 -5.91
C ASN A 67 10.90 -5.57 -6.70
N ILE A 68 10.56 -5.37 -7.96
CA ILE A 68 10.17 -6.41 -8.91
C ILE A 68 11.42 -6.79 -9.72
N SER A 69 11.95 -7.97 -9.40
CA SER A 69 13.14 -8.50 -10.07
C SER A 69 12.76 -9.22 -11.37
N MET A 70 13.11 -8.64 -12.52
CA MET A 70 12.86 -9.20 -13.85
C MET A 70 14.15 -9.69 -14.52
N ASN A 71 14.04 -10.44 -15.62
CA ASN A 71 15.21 -10.95 -16.34
C ASN A 71 15.80 -9.88 -17.29
N VAL A 72 17.13 -9.77 -17.36
CA VAL A 72 17.83 -8.86 -18.29
C VAL A 72 17.76 -9.32 -19.75
N LYS A 73 17.71 -10.63 -20.01
CA LYS A 73 17.91 -11.19 -21.37
C LYS A 73 16.65 -11.81 -21.96
N LYS A 74 15.88 -12.50 -21.15
CA LYS A 74 14.67 -13.18 -21.62
C LYS A 74 13.55 -12.14 -21.72
N PRO A 75 12.80 -12.09 -22.82
CA PRO A 75 11.63 -11.23 -22.90
C PRO A 75 10.62 -11.65 -21.84
N TRP A 76 9.99 -10.66 -21.22
CA TRP A 76 9.01 -10.88 -20.17
C TRP A 76 7.91 -9.83 -20.29
N LYS A 77 6.72 -10.24 -19.85
CA LYS A 77 5.56 -9.37 -19.69
C LYS A 77 5.20 -9.36 -18.22
N LEU A 78 5.00 -8.16 -17.67
CA LEU A 78 4.64 -8.05 -16.27
C LEU A 78 3.21 -8.54 -16.05
N GLU A 79 3.07 -9.53 -15.18
CA GLU A 79 1.81 -10.18 -14.83
C GLU A 79 1.61 -10.17 -13.30
N PRO A 80 0.37 -10.34 -12.80
CA PRO A 80 0.07 -10.27 -11.36
C PRO A 80 0.91 -11.24 -10.49
N TRP A 81 1.27 -12.41 -11.01
CA TRP A 81 2.08 -13.38 -10.27
C TRP A 81 3.49 -12.87 -9.95
N HIS A 82 4.07 -12.05 -10.82
CA HIS A 82 5.37 -11.43 -10.58
C HIS A 82 5.30 -10.47 -9.38
N VAL A 83 4.20 -9.71 -9.30
CA VAL A 83 3.91 -8.79 -8.20
C VAL A 83 3.66 -9.57 -6.91
N ARG A 84 2.91 -10.69 -6.98
CA ARG A 84 2.72 -11.61 -5.85
C ARG A 84 4.06 -12.13 -5.31
N VAL A 85 4.99 -12.52 -6.18
CA VAL A 85 6.33 -12.96 -5.77
C VAL A 85 7.10 -11.81 -5.10
N ALA A 86 6.98 -10.57 -5.60
CA ALA A 86 7.59 -9.40 -4.98
C ALA A 86 6.99 -9.10 -3.58
N PHE A 87 5.67 -9.20 -3.41
CA PHE A 87 5.03 -9.11 -2.10
C PHE A 87 5.52 -10.18 -1.13
N ARG A 88 5.66 -11.42 -1.59
CA ARG A 88 6.21 -12.51 -0.78
C ARG A 88 7.65 -12.24 -0.35
N LYS A 89 8.49 -11.70 -1.24
CA LYS A 89 9.85 -11.26 -0.89
C LYS A 89 9.85 -10.17 0.19
N ALA A 90 8.82 -9.32 0.20
CA ALA A 90 8.61 -8.30 1.25
C ALA A 90 7.95 -8.86 2.53
N GLY A 91 7.65 -10.17 2.60
CA GLY A 91 7.01 -10.81 3.75
C GLY A 91 5.49 -10.64 3.82
N ILE A 92 4.85 -10.18 2.74
CA ILE A 92 3.40 -9.95 2.67
C ILE A 92 2.78 -11.01 1.75
N ILE A 93 1.73 -11.66 2.21
CA ILE A 93 1.00 -12.65 1.43
C ILE A 93 -0.22 -11.97 0.81
N VAL A 94 -0.24 -11.88 -0.52
CA VAL A 94 -1.33 -11.27 -1.29
C VAL A 94 -1.77 -12.26 -2.38
N PRO A 95 -3.08 -12.58 -2.49
CA PRO A 95 -3.63 -13.34 -3.62
C PRO A 95 -3.47 -12.57 -4.95
N GLU A 96 -3.46 -13.28 -6.09
CA GLU A 96 -3.30 -12.60 -7.39
C GLU A 96 -4.56 -11.82 -7.79
N GLU A 97 -5.73 -12.33 -7.41
CA GLU A 97 -7.05 -11.78 -7.74
C GLU A 97 -7.28 -10.38 -7.17
N THR A 98 -6.56 -10.02 -6.10
CA THR A 98 -6.69 -8.71 -5.45
C THR A 98 -5.78 -7.64 -6.04
N ILE A 99 -4.88 -8.02 -6.97
CA ILE A 99 -3.88 -7.14 -7.57
C ILE A 99 -4.42 -6.62 -8.90
N THR A 100 -4.61 -5.31 -9.00
CA THR A 100 -4.98 -4.63 -10.24
C THR A 100 -3.73 -4.04 -10.88
N MET A 101 -3.38 -4.55 -12.07
CA MET A 101 -2.26 -4.07 -12.86
C MET A 101 -2.56 -2.72 -13.52
N PRO A 102 -1.53 -1.90 -13.84
CA PRO A 102 -1.71 -0.69 -14.62
C PRO A 102 -2.25 -1.02 -16.02
N SER A 103 -3.00 -0.09 -16.61
CA SER A 103 -3.65 -0.28 -17.92
C SER A 103 -2.66 -0.49 -19.06
N LYS A 104 -1.46 0.07 -18.95
CA LYS A 104 -0.40 -0.06 -19.97
C LYS A 104 0.45 -1.31 -19.65
N PRO A 105 0.55 -2.29 -20.57
CA PRO A 105 1.39 -3.45 -20.36
C PRO A 105 2.84 -3.01 -20.29
N ILE A 106 3.58 -3.58 -19.33
CA ILE A 106 5.01 -3.36 -19.16
C ILE A 106 5.73 -4.59 -19.71
N GLU A 107 6.52 -4.36 -20.75
CA GLU A 107 7.24 -5.40 -21.48
C GLU A 107 8.74 -5.07 -21.45
N GLY A 108 9.55 -6.11 -21.25
CA GLY A 108 11.00 -6.04 -21.29
C GLY A 108 11.56 -7.11 -22.22
N PRO A 109 12.88 -7.12 -22.44
CA PRO A 109 13.91 -6.56 -21.59
C PRO A 109 14.46 -5.24 -22.13
N ASP A 110 14.18 -4.14 -21.45
CA ASP A 110 14.71 -2.83 -21.77
C ASP A 110 15.41 -2.25 -20.54
N LEU A 111 16.71 -1.98 -20.66
CA LEU A 111 17.51 -1.42 -19.56
C LEU A 111 17.03 -0.01 -19.17
N SER A 112 16.36 0.71 -20.07
CA SER A 112 15.75 2.01 -19.76
C SER A 112 14.60 1.92 -18.76
N LEU A 113 14.06 0.71 -18.48
CA LEU A 113 13.04 0.49 -17.45
C LEU A 113 13.64 0.29 -16.04
N GLN A 114 14.96 0.19 -15.94
CA GLN A 114 15.67 0.00 -14.69
C GLN A 114 15.38 1.16 -13.72
N HIS A 115 15.04 0.83 -12.47
CA HIS A 115 14.79 1.78 -11.38
C HIS A 115 13.58 2.70 -11.55
N LYS A 116 12.83 2.57 -12.65
CA LYS A 116 11.59 3.33 -12.85
C LYS A 116 10.47 2.84 -11.95
N GLU A 117 9.62 3.77 -11.54
CA GLU A 117 8.49 3.53 -10.65
C GLU A 117 7.16 3.48 -11.39
N PHE A 118 6.26 2.63 -10.94
CA PHE A 118 4.87 2.64 -11.36
C PHE A 118 3.97 2.26 -10.20
N LEU A 119 2.68 2.55 -10.33
CA LEU A 119 1.68 2.25 -9.31
C LEU A 119 0.93 0.96 -9.59
N ILE A 120 0.67 0.22 -8.53
CA ILE A 120 -0.22 -0.94 -8.53
C ILE A 120 -1.32 -0.69 -7.49
N LYS A 121 -2.56 -1.08 -7.81
CA LYS A 121 -3.65 -1.04 -6.85
C LYS A 121 -3.86 -2.43 -6.25
N VAL A 122 -3.94 -2.51 -4.94
CA VAL A 122 -4.26 -3.73 -4.20
C VAL A 122 -5.60 -3.55 -3.50
N LYS A 123 -6.55 -4.44 -3.79
CA LYS A 123 -7.85 -4.46 -3.11
C LYS A 123 -7.77 -5.23 -1.80
N ILE A 124 -8.24 -4.62 -0.72
CA ILE A 124 -8.36 -5.21 0.62
C ILE A 124 -9.85 -5.50 0.83
N ASN A 125 -10.19 -6.77 1.06
CA ASN A 125 -11.56 -7.22 1.33
C ASN A 125 -12.62 -6.69 0.33
N ASN A 126 -12.23 -6.53 -0.95
CA ASN A 126 -13.07 -6.01 -2.03
C ASN A 126 -13.63 -4.59 -1.85
N LYS A 127 -13.18 -3.84 -0.84
CA LYS A 127 -13.69 -2.50 -0.53
C LYS A 127 -12.60 -1.43 -0.53
N GLU A 128 -11.55 -1.59 0.26
CA GLU A 128 -10.47 -0.60 0.29
C GLU A 128 -9.45 -0.86 -0.83
N GLU A 129 -8.98 0.22 -1.45
CA GLU A 129 -7.88 0.16 -2.42
C GLU A 129 -6.64 0.81 -1.82
N ALA A 130 -5.52 0.08 -1.87
CA ALA A 130 -4.20 0.57 -1.50
C ALA A 130 -3.36 0.79 -2.74
N LEU A 131 -2.77 1.98 -2.87
CA LEU A 131 -1.80 2.29 -3.92
C LEU A 131 -0.40 1.91 -3.44
N VAL A 132 0.25 1.00 -4.16
CA VAL A 132 1.59 0.51 -3.83
C VAL A 132 2.58 0.91 -4.92
N ARG A 133 3.71 1.48 -4.50
CA ARG A 133 4.79 1.85 -5.40
C ARG A 133 5.63 0.63 -5.74
N CYS A 134 5.86 0.42 -7.03
CA CYS A 134 6.63 -0.69 -7.54
C CYS A 134 7.78 -0.18 -8.38
N ARG A 135 8.94 -0.83 -8.24
CA ARG A 135 10.15 -0.55 -9.02
C ARG A 135 10.59 -1.78 -9.78
N ILE A 136 11.04 -1.57 -11.00
CA ILE A 136 11.57 -2.63 -11.85
C ILE A 136 13.08 -2.67 -11.69
N ASN A 137 13.61 -3.82 -11.32
CA ASN A 137 15.04 -4.09 -11.33
C ASN A 137 15.32 -5.34 -12.16
N HIS A 138 16.21 -5.22 -13.13
CA HIS A 138 16.67 -6.34 -13.91
C HIS A 138 17.72 -7.13 -13.12
N THR A 139 17.64 -8.45 -13.21
CA THR A 139 18.55 -9.40 -12.60
C THR A 139 18.98 -10.42 -13.63
N SER A 140 20.26 -10.77 -13.59
CA SER A 140 20.81 -11.89 -14.34
C SER A 140 21.25 -12.99 -13.37
N ALA A 141 21.16 -14.23 -13.83
CA ALA A 141 21.75 -15.38 -13.14
C ALA A 141 23.27 -15.36 -13.23
N ILE A 142 23.82 -14.79 -14.31
CA ILE A 142 25.26 -14.68 -14.54
C ILE A 142 25.78 -13.46 -13.74
N PRO A 143 26.73 -13.64 -12.81
CA PRO A 143 27.21 -12.55 -11.95
C PRO A 143 27.78 -11.34 -12.71
N LYS A 144 28.46 -11.58 -13.85
CA LYS A 144 29.07 -10.52 -14.68
C LYS A 144 28.06 -9.58 -15.33
N GLU A 145 26.84 -10.06 -15.55
CA GLU A 145 25.79 -9.34 -16.28
C GLU A 145 24.72 -8.80 -15.34
N ARG A 146 24.97 -8.89 -14.02
CA ARG A 146 24.03 -8.40 -13.02
C ARG A 146 24.14 -6.88 -12.97
N VAL A 147 23.05 -6.21 -13.31
CA VAL A 147 22.90 -4.78 -13.04
C VAL A 147 22.78 -4.58 -11.54
N LEU A 148 23.54 -3.64 -10.99
CA LEU A 148 23.48 -3.33 -9.57
C LEU A 148 22.12 -2.73 -9.23
N SER A 149 21.49 -3.25 -8.18
CA SER A 149 20.29 -2.64 -7.63
C SER A 149 20.71 -1.45 -6.77
N LYS A 150 20.10 -0.26 -6.97
CA LYS A 150 20.26 0.86 -6.03
C LYS A 150 19.94 0.38 -4.60
N PRO A 151 20.85 0.56 -3.63
CA PRO A 151 20.59 0.19 -2.23
C PRO A 151 19.51 1.11 -1.65
N TYR A 152 18.82 0.65 -0.60
CA TYR A 152 17.78 1.43 0.09
C TYR A 152 16.71 2.04 -0.83
N HIS A 153 16.36 1.33 -1.90
CA HIS A 153 15.38 1.79 -2.89
C HIS A 153 14.02 2.25 -2.30
N TRP A 154 13.67 1.79 -1.10
CA TRP A 154 12.45 2.21 -0.42
C TRP A 154 12.52 3.60 0.26
N LEU A 155 13.71 4.19 0.44
CA LEU A 155 13.88 5.52 1.05
C LEU A 155 13.78 6.65 0.03
N TYR A 156 14.05 6.33 -1.22
CA TYR A 156 14.20 7.34 -2.26
C TYR A 156 12.99 7.39 -3.19
N THR A 157 12.84 8.46 -3.95
CA THR A 157 11.98 8.54 -5.14
C THR A 157 12.82 8.26 -6.38
N ALA A 158 12.17 7.79 -7.44
CA ALA A 158 12.79 7.57 -8.73
C ALA A 158 11.84 8.01 -9.84
N GLU A 159 12.32 8.02 -11.07
CA GLU A 159 11.56 8.46 -12.23
C GLU A 159 10.30 7.62 -12.44
N PRO A 160 9.15 8.25 -12.73
CA PRO A 160 7.94 7.53 -13.07
C PRO A 160 8.09 6.88 -14.45
N LEU A 161 7.68 5.62 -14.56
CA LEU A 161 7.61 4.89 -15.83
C LEU A 161 6.56 5.50 -16.76
N PHE A 162 5.43 5.92 -16.18
CA PHE A 162 4.36 6.59 -16.89
C PHE A 162 4.31 8.06 -16.45
N PRO A 163 4.53 9.02 -17.36
CA PRO A 163 4.45 10.45 -17.02
C PRO A 163 3.12 10.84 -16.38
N GLU A 164 2.01 10.20 -16.81
CA GLU A 164 0.66 10.39 -16.28
C GLU A 164 0.55 10.09 -14.77
N GLU A 165 1.34 9.13 -14.26
CA GLU A 165 1.34 8.74 -12.85
C GLU A 165 2.28 9.59 -11.98
N GLY A 166 3.13 10.42 -12.61
CA GLY A 166 4.11 11.29 -11.95
C GLY A 166 3.55 12.13 -10.78
N PRO A 167 2.46 12.92 -10.96
CA PRO A 167 1.96 13.77 -9.88
C PRO A 167 1.37 12.95 -8.71
N LEU A 168 0.79 11.77 -8.98
CA LEU A 168 0.27 10.89 -7.94
C LEU A 168 1.42 10.25 -7.14
N LEU A 169 2.47 9.80 -7.83
CA LEU A 169 3.68 9.26 -7.22
C LEU A 169 4.35 10.30 -6.32
N GLU A 170 4.45 11.54 -6.77
CA GLU A 170 5.05 12.63 -5.99
C GLU A 170 4.22 12.95 -4.73
N LYS A 171 2.89 12.96 -4.83
CA LYS A 171 2.01 13.14 -3.67
C LYS A 171 2.20 12.05 -2.62
N ILE A 172 2.28 10.79 -3.06
CA ILE A 172 2.54 9.63 -2.18
C ILE A 172 3.96 9.72 -1.59
N ALA A 173 4.95 10.15 -2.36
CA ALA A 173 6.31 10.32 -1.88
C ALA A 173 6.41 11.39 -0.78
N LYS A 174 5.75 12.53 -0.97
CA LYS A 174 5.67 13.62 0.01
C LYS A 174 5.00 13.16 1.31
N SER A 175 3.89 12.41 1.23
CA SER A 175 3.25 11.85 2.44
C SER A 175 4.15 10.90 3.20
N ASN A 176 5.02 10.18 2.48
CA ASN A 176 5.94 9.20 3.04
C ASN A 176 7.28 9.80 3.47
N ARG A 177 7.51 11.12 3.28
CA ARG A 177 8.76 11.84 3.58
C ARG A 177 9.99 11.23 2.89
N LEU A 178 9.83 10.84 1.63
CA LEU A 178 10.91 10.25 0.82
C LEU A 178 11.68 11.34 0.07
N THR A 179 12.99 11.19 -0.07
CA THR A 179 13.87 12.13 -0.79
C THR A 179 14.26 11.57 -2.16
N ARG A 180 14.84 12.38 -3.06
CA ARG A 180 15.46 11.82 -4.28
C ARG A 180 16.79 11.15 -3.93
N PHE A 181 17.30 10.28 -4.81
CA PHE A 181 18.66 9.77 -4.62
C PHE A 181 19.66 10.92 -4.76
N PRO A 182 20.75 10.95 -3.98
CA PRO A 182 21.75 12.02 -4.07
C PRO A 182 22.32 12.21 -5.48
N GLU A 183 22.54 11.10 -6.20
CA GLU A 183 23.06 11.11 -7.58
C GLU A 183 22.11 11.81 -8.58
N ASP A 184 20.81 11.77 -8.32
CA ASP A 184 19.78 12.32 -9.21
C ASP A 184 19.49 13.81 -8.85
N GLU A 185 20.11 14.38 -7.79
CA GLU A 185 19.98 15.80 -7.40
C GLU A 185 21.04 16.69 -8.08
N GLU A 186 22.14 16.11 -8.57
CA GLU A 186 23.26 16.85 -9.17
C GLU A 186 22.92 17.42 -10.58
N ASP A 187 21.89 16.89 -11.25
CA ASP A 187 21.47 17.32 -12.59
C ASP A 187 20.54 18.56 -12.60
N ASP A 188 19.96 18.95 -11.46
CA ASP A 188 19.06 20.12 -11.36
C ASP A 188 19.83 21.45 -11.10
N GLY A 189 21.16 21.42 -11.19
CA GLY A 189 22.09 22.50 -10.80
C GLY A 189 22.80 23.24 -11.93
N VAL A 190 22.15 23.47 -13.08
CA VAL A 190 22.64 24.35 -14.17
C VAL A 190 21.56 25.34 -14.62
#